data_AF-G0HTV9-F1
#
_entry.id   AF-G0HTV9-F1
#
_cell.length_a   1.000
_cell.length_b   1.000
_cell.length_c   1.000
_cell.angle_alpha   90.00
_cell.angle_beta   90.00
_cell.angle_gamma   90.00
#
_symmetry.space_group_name_H-M   'P 1'
#
loop_
_entity.id
_entity.type
_entity.pdbx_description
1 polymer ?
#
loop_
_entity_poly.entity_id
_entity_poly.type
_entity_poly.pdbx_seq_one_letter_code
_entity_poly.pdbx_strand_id
1 'polypeptide(L)'
;MAGSGGGTGTPSTATDRSDGSKPPTADGRLHLDYEIGTLEEKIVSGGVRKDGIPSIDDPTFAETPPEILAPDDPVFGVVRDGEAKAYPQYILVHHEIVNDTVGGNSVAVTYCPLTGTAQGFERGPVEFGVSGRLVNSNLTMYDRGTDSWWPQMLATAITGPLTGESLREFRITWTTWDRWSSTYPETTVLTEDTSFSRRYGTDPYGQYNAKRGYYSSTRTLFEPLQGDSRAHPKTVVIGTRTETGAVAFDKGTLLSQRVLTGNIGDTPYVAVADTDLETGYVYANPESATVEAADDGYTLEGTTHDADSLPLDRSLAFDAMWFAWAGFYPESAYVD
;
A
#
# COMPACT_ATOMS: atom_id res chain seq x y z
N MET A 1 60.80 -5.61 -14.01
CA MET A 1 60.72 -6.83 -13.17
C MET A 1 59.98 -6.40 -11.90
N ALA A 2 58.64 -6.42 -11.90
CA ALA A 2 57.80 -7.50 -11.32
C ALA A 2 57.98 -7.59 -9.79
N GLY A 3 56.99 -7.54 -8.91
CA GLY A 3 55.52 -7.48 -8.97
C GLY A 3 54.99 -7.06 -7.58
N SER A 4 53.85 -6.39 -7.48
CA SER A 4 52.53 -6.96 -7.13
C SER A 4 52.38 -7.45 -5.67
N GLY A 5 51.73 -6.65 -4.83
CA GLY A 5 51.12 -7.06 -3.56
C GLY A 5 49.67 -6.60 -3.52
N GLY A 6 48.81 -7.27 -4.29
CA GLY A 6 47.36 -7.04 -4.31
C GLY A 6 46.69 -7.89 -3.25
N GLY A 7 45.98 -7.24 -2.32
CA GLY A 7 45.11 -7.89 -1.35
C GLY A 7 43.99 -8.64 -2.03
N THR A 8 43.78 -9.89 -1.61
CA THR A 8 42.66 -10.74 -1.99
C THR A 8 41.37 -10.22 -1.35
N GLY A 9 40.65 -9.36 -2.08
CA GLY A 9 39.23 -9.15 -1.88
C GLY A 9 38.48 -10.24 -2.64
N THR A 10 37.98 -11.24 -1.92
CA THR A 10 37.00 -12.18 -2.48
C THR A 10 35.69 -11.42 -2.66
N PRO A 11 35.10 -11.33 -3.86
CA PRO A 11 33.75 -10.83 -4.01
C PRO A 11 32.82 -11.85 -3.37
N SER A 12 32.06 -11.43 -2.35
CA SER A 12 30.89 -12.17 -1.91
C SER A 12 29.86 -12.10 -3.03
N THR A 13 29.90 -13.07 -3.93
CA THR A 13 28.82 -13.35 -4.86
C THR A 13 27.61 -13.75 -4.04
N ALA A 14 26.67 -12.82 -3.89
CA ALA A 14 25.28 -13.17 -3.58
C ALA A 14 24.84 -14.17 -4.65
N THR A 15 24.77 -15.44 -4.28
CA THR A 15 24.17 -16.47 -5.11
C THR A 15 22.68 -16.25 -5.12
N ASP A 16 22.25 -15.50 -6.12
CA ASP A 16 20.93 -15.56 -6.70
C ASP A 16 20.63 -17.02 -7.11
N ARG A 17 19.74 -17.65 -6.36
CA ARG A 17 19.02 -18.86 -6.79
C ARG A 17 17.55 -18.56 -6.55
N SER A 18 16.89 -18.12 -7.61
CA SER A 18 15.45 -18.04 -7.74
C SER A 18 14.80 -19.39 -7.38
N ASP A 19 14.26 -19.48 -6.17
CA ASP A 19 13.29 -20.49 -5.75
C ASP A 19 11.94 -20.13 -6.38
N GLY A 20 11.81 -20.37 -7.70
CA GLY A 20 10.73 -19.85 -8.55
C GLY A 20 9.29 -20.31 -8.21
N SER A 21 9.05 -20.80 -7.00
CA SER A 21 7.76 -21.25 -6.47
C SER A 21 7.15 -20.34 -5.39
N LYS A 22 7.84 -19.29 -4.92
CA LYS A 22 7.29 -18.38 -3.89
C LYS A 22 7.50 -16.89 -4.19
N PRO A 23 6.62 -15.99 -3.70
CA PRO A 23 6.86 -14.56 -3.79
C PRO A 23 8.08 -14.14 -2.94
N PRO A 24 8.77 -13.04 -3.29
CA PRO A 24 9.80 -12.43 -2.45
C PRO A 24 9.26 -12.01 -1.09
N THR A 25 9.95 -12.41 -0.02
CA THR A 25 9.62 -12.04 1.36
C THR A 25 10.69 -11.13 1.96
N ALA A 26 10.27 -10.26 2.86
CA ALA A 26 11.15 -9.34 3.59
C ALA A 26 12.05 -10.12 4.56
N ASP A 27 13.20 -9.56 4.90
CA ASP A 27 14.18 -10.22 5.78
C ASP A 27 13.65 -10.38 7.22
N GLY A 28 12.77 -9.47 7.64
CA GLY A 28 12.07 -9.54 8.91
C GLY A 28 10.55 -9.50 8.75
N ARG A 29 9.86 -9.89 9.82
CA ARG A 29 8.39 -9.93 9.86
C ARG A 29 7.85 -8.60 10.37
N LEU A 30 6.85 -8.08 9.68
CA LEU A 30 6.13 -6.89 10.12
C LEU A 30 5.40 -7.16 11.44
N HIS A 31 5.24 -6.11 12.24
CA HIS A 31 4.54 -6.14 13.51
C HIS A 31 3.08 -6.57 13.34
N LEU A 32 2.59 -7.41 14.25
CA LEU A 32 1.20 -7.85 14.37
C LEU A 32 0.77 -7.69 15.83
N ASP A 33 -0.32 -6.95 16.10
CA ASP A 33 -0.92 -6.86 17.45
C ASP A 33 -1.63 -8.16 17.86
N TYR A 34 -1.84 -9.08 16.91
CA TYR A 34 -2.52 -10.35 17.12
C TYR A 34 -1.61 -11.52 16.76
N GLU A 35 -1.71 -12.58 17.55
CA GLU A 35 -1.15 -13.88 17.19
C GLU A 35 -1.77 -14.38 15.88
N ILE A 36 -0.96 -15.03 15.03
CA ILE A 36 -1.40 -15.52 13.72
C ILE A 36 -2.61 -16.47 13.84
N GLY A 37 -2.62 -17.34 14.86
CA GLY A 37 -3.76 -18.24 15.10
C GLY A 37 -5.06 -17.49 15.39
N THR A 38 -5.00 -16.34 16.08
CA THR A 38 -6.17 -15.48 16.29
C THR A 38 -6.65 -14.85 14.99
N LEU A 39 -5.74 -14.43 14.10
CA LEU A 39 -6.10 -13.91 12.79
C LEU A 39 -6.73 -14.99 11.90
N GLU A 40 -6.20 -16.22 11.94
CA GLU A 40 -6.74 -17.37 11.21
C GLU A 40 -8.18 -17.70 11.65
N GLU A 41 -8.44 -17.72 12.96
CA GLU A 41 -9.79 -17.94 13.51
C GLU A 41 -10.80 -16.85 13.12
N LYS A 42 -10.32 -15.66 12.74
CA LYS A 42 -11.14 -14.51 12.35
C LYS A 42 -11.37 -14.41 10.84
N ILE A 43 -10.88 -15.37 10.06
CA ILE A 43 -11.16 -15.46 8.64
C ILE A 43 -12.66 -15.68 8.41
N VAL A 44 -13.27 -14.81 7.61
CA VAL A 44 -14.68 -14.92 7.18
C VAL A 44 -14.79 -15.01 5.66
N SER A 45 -15.93 -15.50 5.17
CA SER A 45 -16.26 -15.46 3.73
C SER A 45 -16.63 -14.04 3.32
N GLY A 46 -16.03 -13.54 2.23
CA GLY A 46 -16.43 -12.30 1.58
C GLY A 46 -17.69 -12.41 0.71
N GLY A 47 -18.30 -13.60 0.64
CA GLY A 47 -19.51 -13.86 -0.16
C GLY A 47 -19.24 -14.31 -1.60
N VAL A 48 -17.97 -14.41 -2.00
CA VAL A 48 -17.53 -14.96 -3.28
C VAL A 48 -16.64 -16.19 -3.06
N ARG A 49 -16.51 -17.04 -4.07
CA ARG A 49 -15.53 -18.14 -4.06
C ARG A 49 -14.13 -17.58 -4.33
N LYS A 50 -13.09 -18.41 -4.10
CA LYS A 50 -11.74 -18.16 -4.60
C LYS A 50 -11.79 -17.83 -6.10
N ASP A 51 -11.10 -16.76 -6.49
CA ASP A 51 -11.12 -16.15 -7.82
C ASP A 51 -12.51 -15.70 -8.31
N GLY A 52 -13.49 -15.56 -7.42
CA GLY A 52 -14.79 -14.98 -7.74
C GLY A 52 -14.72 -13.50 -8.09
N ILE A 53 -13.67 -12.83 -7.63
CA ILE A 53 -13.20 -11.53 -8.10
C ILE A 53 -11.86 -11.82 -8.81
N PRO A 54 -11.82 -11.85 -10.14
CA PRO A 54 -10.63 -12.26 -10.87
C PRO A 54 -9.59 -11.14 -10.88
N SER A 55 -8.34 -11.49 -10.60
CA SER A 55 -7.19 -10.61 -10.82
C SER A 55 -7.02 -10.30 -12.31
N ILE A 56 -6.36 -9.18 -12.62
CA ILE A 56 -5.87 -8.89 -13.97
C ILE A 56 -4.43 -9.39 -14.05
N ASP A 57 -4.19 -10.41 -14.86
CA ASP A 57 -2.88 -11.07 -14.97
C ASP A 57 -2.08 -10.66 -16.21
N ASP A 58 -2.76 -10.06 -17.20
CA ASP A 58 -2.17 -9.51 -18.43
C ASP A 58 -2.72 -8.09 -18.66
N PRO A 59 -2.27 -7.09 -17.87
CA PRO A 59 -2.82 -5.74 -17.92
C PRO A 59 -2.39 -4.99 -19.18
N THR A 60 -3.35 -4.34 -19.83
CA THR A 60 -3.10 -3.44 -20.98
C THR A 60 -3.12 -1.98 -20.53
N PHE A 61 -2.08 -1.23 -20.89
CA PHE A 61 -1.92 0.19 -20.57
C PHE A 61 -1.94 1.07 -21.84
N ALA A 62 -2.37 2.32 -21.69
CA ALA A 62 -2.36 3.33 -22.74
C ALA A 62 -1.86 4.69 -22.21
N GLU A 63 -1.36 5.55 -23.10
CA GLU A 63 -1.02 6.95 -22.77
C GLU A 63 -2.28 7.81 -22.62
N THR A 64 -3.30 7.54 -23.44
CA THR A 64 -4.59 8.25 -23.37
C THR A 64 -5.48 7.58 -22.33
N PRO A 65 -6.01 8.32 -21.34
CA PRO A 65 -6.90 7.75 -20.34
C PRO A 65 -8.23 7.29 -20.94
N PRO A 66 -8.87 6.26 -20.36
CA PRO A 66 -10.24 5.89 -20.70
C PRO A 66 -11.18 7.10 -20.59
N GLU A 67 -12.15 7.23 -21.51
CA GLU A 67 -13.06 8.40 -21.54
C GLU A 67 -13.87 8.60 -20.25
N ILE A 68 -14.10 7.52 -19.50
CA ILE A 68 -14.85 7.57 -18.23
C ILE A 68 -14.01 8.09 -17.05
N LEU A 69 -12.68 8.09 -17.15
CA LEU A 69 -11.79 8.53 -16.08
C LEU A 69 -11.79 10.06 -15.99
N ALA A 70 -12.49 10.61 -15.00
CA ALA A 70 -12.54 12.04 -14.77
C ALA A 70 -11.25 12.56 -14.09
N PRO A 71 -10.91 13.86 -14.23
CA PRO A 71 -9.72 14.45 -13.60
C PRO A 71 -9.65 14.24 -12.07
N ASP A 72 -10.78 14.30 -11.39
CA ASP A 72 -10.92 14.16 -9.94
C ASP A 72 -11.20 12.72 -9.48
N ASP A 73 -11.20 11.75 -10.40
CA ASP A 73 -11.35 10.35 -10.03
C ASP A 73 -10.10 9.80 -9.36
N PRO A 74 -10.24 8.92 -8.36
CA PRO A 74 -9.10 8.31 -7.68
C PRO A 74 -8.32 7.38 -8.60
N VAL A 75 -7.00 7.53 -8.56
CA VAL A 75 -6.04 6.60 -9.17
C VAL A 75 -5.02 6.18 -8.14
N PHE A 76 -4.51 4.97 -8.33
CA PHE A 76 -3.37 4.46 -7.59
C PHE A 76 -2.16 4.53 -8.50
N GLY A 77 -1.20 5.38 -8.15
CA GLY A 77 0.00 5.61 -8.93
C GLY A 77 1.18 4.78 -8.43
N VAL A 78 1.96 4.25 -9.37
CA VAL A 78 3.21 3.53 -9.11
C VAL A 78 4.30 4.16 -9.94
N VAL A 79 5.42 4.51 -9.29
CA VAL A 79 6.67 4.87 -9.97
C VAL A 79 7.74 3.87 -9.55
N ARG A 80 8.38 3.22 -10.54
CA ARG A 80 9.45 2.26 -10.30
C ARG A 80 10.43 2.23 -11.45
N ASP A 81 11.72 2.37 -11.12
CA ASP A 81 12.84 2.39 -12.09
C ASP A 81 12.58 3.31 -13.31
N GLY A 82 12.03 4.50 -13.05
CA GLY A 82 11.74 5.52 -14.06
C GLY A 82 10.44 5.33 -14.83
N GLU A 83 9.70 4.23 -14.63
CA GLU A 83 8.39 4.02 -15.25
C GLU A 83 7.26 4.41 -14.29
N ALA A 84 6.35 5.25 -14.76
CA ALA A 84 5.14 5.66 -14.04
C ALA A 84 3.90 5.01 -14.66
N LYS A 85 3.06 4.40 -13.81
CA LYS A 85 1.76 3.85 -14.21
C LYS A 85 0.65 4.24 -13.24
N ALA A 86 -0.54 4.48 -13.77
CA ALA A 86 -1.76 4.76 -13.02
C ALA A 86 -2.75 3.59 -13.13
N TYR A 87 -3.38 3.26 -12.01
CA TYR A 87 -4.38 2.21 -11.91
C TYR A 87 -5.71 2.84 -11.42
N PRO A 88 -6.70 3.02 -12.29
CA PRO A 88 -7.97 3.64 -11.90
C PRO A 88 -8.71 2.83 -10.84
N GLN A 89 -9.18 3.51 -9.80
CA GLN A 89 -9.94 2.85 -8.73
C GLN A 89 -11.19 2.16 -9.26
N TYR A 90 -11.86 2.74 -10.26
CA TYR A 90 -13.08 2.19 -10.84
C TYR A 90 -12.86 0.86 -11.59
N ILE A 91 -11.62 0.53 -11.98
CA ILE A 91 -11.26 -0.79 -12.50
C ILE A 91 -10.92 -1.71 -11.33
N LEU A 92 -10.05 -1.24 -10.43
CA LEU A 92 -9.55 -2.04 -9.32
C LEU A 92 -10.61 -2.46 -8.31
N VAL A 93 -11.72 -1.71 -8.16
CA VAL A 93 -12.85 -2.14 -7.32
C VAL A 93 -13.51 -3.44 -7.81
N HIS A 94 -13.31 -3.82 -9.07
CA HIS A 94 -13.86 -5.05 -9.66
C HIS A 94 -12.85 -6.20 -9.78
N HIS A 95 -11.58 -5.94 -9.53
CA HIS A 95 -10.48 -6.90 -9.76
C HIS A 95 -9.59 -7.10 -8.54
N GLU A 96 -9.48 -6.08 -7.70
CA GLU A 96 -8.71 -6.01 -6.45
C GLU A 96 -7.20 -6.24 -6.57
N ILE A 97 -6.72 -6.93 -7.61
CA ILE A 97 -5.33 -7.29 -7.84
C ILE A 97 -5.01 -7.16 -9.33
N VAL A 98 -3.90 -6.50 -9.65
CA VAL A 98 -3.28 -6.48 -10.97
C VAL A 98 -1.86 -7.04 -10.83
N ASN A 99 -1.58 -8.17 -11.46
CA ASN A 99 -0.23 -8.73 -11.58
C ASN A 99 0.45 -8.06 -12.78
N ASP A 100 1.29 -7.06 -12.54
CA ASP A 100 1.94 -6.24 -13.57
C ASP A 100 3.46 -6.45 -13.61
N THR A 101 4.10 -5.79 -14.59
CA THR A 101 5.53 -5.48 -14.63
C THR A 101 5.71 -3.96 -14.75
N VAL A 102 6.42 -3.34 -13.82
CA VAL A 102 6.73 -1.90 -13.83
C VAL A 102 8.23 -1.70 -13.63
N GLY A 103 8.87 -0.95 -14.53
CA GLY A 103 10.32 -0.73 -14.53
C GLY A 103 11.11 -2.03 -14.69
N GLY A 104 10.53 -3.05 -15.32
CA GLY A 104 11.10 -4.40 -15.40
C GLY A 104 10.91 -5.27 -14.15
N ASN A 105 10.21 -4.80 -13.11
CA ASN A 105 9.96 -5.56 -11.90
C ASN A 105 8.57 -6.19 -11.93
N SER A 106 8.48 -7.49 -11.66
CA SER A 106 7.21 -8.17 -11.43
C SER A 106 6.58 -7.71 -10.11
N VAL A 107 5.42 -7.08 -10.20
CA VAL A 107 4.71 -6.50 -9.06
C VAL A 107 3.24 -6.93 -9.02
N ALA A 108 2.65 -6.94 -7.82
CA ALA A 108 1.22 -7.00 -7.62
C ALA A 108 0.74 -5.65 -7.07
N VAL A 109 -0.12 -4.97 -7.82
CA VAL A 109 -0.81 -3.74 -7.39
C VAL A 109 -2.19 -4.14 -6.90
N THR A 110 -2.49 -3.81 -5.65
CA THR A 110 -3.66 -4.36 -4.97
C THR A 110 -4.50 -3.25 -4.34
N TYR A 111 -5.81 -3.43 -4.34
CA TYR A 111 -6.78 -2.51 -3.76
C TYR A 111 -7.91 -3.26 -3.06
N CYS A 112 -8.14 -2.96 -1.79
CA CYS A 112 -9.30 -3.46 -1.06
C CYS A 112 -10.34 -2.34 -0.87
N PRO A 113 -11.49 -2.40 -1.56
CA PRO A 113 -12.49 -1.34 -1.46
C PRO A 113 -13.16 -1.24 -0.09
N LEU A 114 -13.23 -2.34 0.65
CA LEU A 114 -13.84 -2.36 1.98
C LEU A 114 -13.02 -1.59 3.02
N THR A 115 -11.70 -1.63 2.87
CA THR A 115 -10.77 -1.00 3.83
C THR A 115 -10.13 0.26 3.29
N GLY A 116 -10.35 0.58 2.01
CA GLY A 116 -9.73 1.73 1.36
C GLY A 116 -8.22 1.65 1.47
N THR A 117 -7.64 0.53 1.06
CA THR A 117 -6.20 0.31 1.11
C THR A 117 -5.68 -0.07 -0.26
N ALA A 118 -4.66 0.64 -0.73
CA ALA A 118 -3.89 0.29 -1.92
C ALA A 118 -2.45 -0.02 -1.52
N GLN A 119 -1.96 -1.21 -1.85
CA GLN A 119 -0.61 -1.66 -1.48
C GLN A 119 0.05 -2.43 -2.62
N GLY A 120 1.36 -2.24 -2.76
CA GLY A 120 2.17 -2.85 -3.80
C GLY A 120 3.09 -3.91 -3.21
N PHE A 121 3.16 -5.07 -3.87
CA PHE A 121 4.03 -6.18 -3.45
C PHE A 121 4.96 -6.60 -4.58
N GLU A 122 6.22 -6.89 -4.27
CA GLU A 122 7.06 -7.66 -5.19
C GLU A 122 6.54 -9.08 -5.25
N ARG A 123 6.28 -9.59 -6.46
CA ARG A 123 5.70 -10.94 -6.64
C ARG A 123 6.68 -11.95 -7.22
N GLY A 124 7.82 -11.48 -7.74
CA GLY A 124 8.75 -12.33 -8.47
C GLY A 124 8.04 -13.04 -9.63
N PRO A 125 8.22 -14.36 -9.83
CA PRO A 125 7.53 -15.07 -10.90
C PRO A 125 6.08 -15.45 -10.54
N VAL A 126 5.65 -15.25 -9.30
CA VAL A 126 4.34 -15.69 -8.82
C VAL A 126 3.29 -14.63 -9.14
N GLU A 127 2.06 -15.08 -9.35
CA GLU A 127 0.88 -14.23 -9.44
C GLU A 127 0.04 -14.38 -8.18
N PHE A 128 -0.60 -13.29 -7.76
CA PHE A 128 -1.55 -13.29 -6.67
C PHE A 128 -2.99 -13.35 -7.21
N GLY A 129 -3.86 -14.02 -6.46
CA GLY A 129 -5.30 -14.04 -6.71
C GLY A 129 -6.11 -13.69 -5.47
N VAL A 130 -7.42 -13.51 -5.67
CA VAL A 130 -8.36 -13.18 -4.59
C VAL A 130 -8.89 -14.47 -3.97
N SER A 131 -8.68 -14.67 -2.66
CA SER A 131 -9.12 -15.91 -1.98
C SER A 131 -10.64 -16.01 -1.79
N GLY A 132 -11.36 -14.88 -1.89
CA GLY A 132 -12.76 -14.75 -1.48
C GLY A 132 -12.95 -14.71 0.03
N ARG A 133 -11.86 -14.59 0.80
CA ARG A 133 -11.83 -14.50 2.25
C ARG A 133 -11.42 -13.11 2.70
N LEU A 134 -11.82 -12.78 3.91
CA LEU A 134 -11.51 -11.52 4.57
C LEU A 134 -11.07 -11.76 6.00
N VAL A 135 -10.19 -10.89 6.50
CA VAL A 135 -9.93 -10.69 7.92
C VAL A 135 -10.06 -9.19 8.18
N ASN A 136 -10.81 -8.78 9.20
CA ASN A 136 -11.04 -7.36 9.51
C ASN A 136 -11.61 -6.54 8.33
N SER A 137 -12.52 -7.12 7.54
CA SER A 137 -12.98 -6.59 6.24
C SER A 137 -11.91 -6.44 5.15
N ASN A 138 -10.64 -6.70 5.43
CA ASN A 138 -9.56 -6.57 4.47
C ASN A 138 -9.45 -7.81 3.58
N LEU A 139 -9.17 -7.58 2.30
CA LEU A 139 -8.92 -8.60 1.30
C LEU A 139 -7.83 -9.55 1.79
N THR A 140 -8.11 -10.85 1.80
CA THR A 140 -7.09 -11.87 1.89
C THR A 140 -6.72 -12.34 0.48
N MET A 141 -5.50 -12.04 0.06
CA MET A 141 -4.91 -12.53 -1.18
C MET A 141 -4.41 -13.96 -0.99
N TYR A 142 -4.19 -14.69 -2.07
CA TYR A 142 -3.37 -15.91 -2.04
C TYR A 142 -2.33 -15.86 -3.15
N ASP A 143 -1.17 -16.45 -2.94
CA ASP A 143 -0.16 -16.62 -3.99
C ASP A 143 -0.37 -17.95 -4.72
N ARG A 144 -0.30 -17.94 -6.06
CA ARG A 144 -0.53 -19.15 -6.87
C ARG A 144 0.59 -20.19 -6.77
N GLY A 145 1.75 -19.82 -6.23
CA GLY A 145 2.91 -20.69 -6.09
C GLY A 145 2.80 -21.67 -4.92
N THR A 146 2.38 -21.18 -3.76
CA THR A 146 2.34 -21.94 -2.50
C THR A 146 0.94 -22.08 -1.89
N ASP A 147 -0.02 -21.32 -2.40
CA ASP A 147 -1.37 -21.19 -1.83
C ASP A 147 -1.38 -20.66 -0.38
N SER A 148 -0.37 -19.86 -0.01
CA SER A 148 -0.37 -19.14 1.28
C SER A 148 -1.31 -17.93 1.20
N TRP A 149 -1.94 -17.58 2.32
CA TRP A 149 -2.93 -16.50 2.36
C TRP A 149 -2.44 -15.29 3.12
N TRP A 150 -2.62 -14.12 2.49
CA TRP A 150 -2.03 -12.85 2.88
C TRP A 150 -3.12 -11.80 3.05
N PRO A 151 -3.56 -11.47 4.28
CA PRO A 151 -4.34 -10.27 4.52
C PRO A 151 -3.54 -9.07 4.01
N GLN A 152 -4.07 -8.38 3.01
CA GLN A 152 -3.39 -7.34 2.25
C GLN A 152 -2.75 -6.29 3.18
N MET A 153 -3.46 -5.80 4.19
CA MET A 153 -2.97 -4.81 5.17
C MET A 153 -1.85 -5.30 6.09
N LEU A 154 -1.76 -6.61 6.34
CA LEU A 154 -0.72 -7.16 7.20
C LEU A 154 0.53 -7.54 6.41
N ALA A 155 0.38 -7.75 5.09
CA ALA A 155 1.39 -8.30 4.19
C ALA A 155 2.06 -9.59 4.70
N THR A 156 1.46 -10.27 5.67
CA THR A 156 2.05 -11.42 6.38
C THR A 156 1.15 -12.61 6.20
N ALA A 157 1.72 -13.74 5.79
CA ALA A 157 0.93 -14.94 5.58
C ALA A 157 0.39 -15.46 6.92
N ILE A 158 -0.92 -15.71 6.97
CA ILE A 158 -1.58 -16.26 8.16
C ILE A 158 -2.01 -17.71 7.98
N THR A 159 -1.99 -18.22 6.75
CA THR A 159 -2.19 -19.65 6.45
C THR A 159 -1.26 -20.09 5.32
N GLY A 160 -1.03 -21.40 5.24
CA GLY A 160 -0.25 -22.04 4.18
C GLY A 160 1.27 -22.12 4.46
N PRO A 161 2.06 -22.59 3.48
CA PRO A 161 3.48 -22.89 3.67
C PRO A 161 4.35 -21.72 4.14
N LEU A 162 3.96 -20.48 3.82
CA LEU A 162 4.74 -19.28 4.15
C LEU A 162 4.25 -18.56 5.42
N THR A 163 3.39 -19.20 6.23
CA THR A 163 2.82 -18.61 7.45
C THR A 163 3.89 -17.96 8.32
N GLY A 164 3.71 -16.67 8.63
CA GLY A 164 4.64 -15.86 9.42
C GLY A 164 5.72 -15.14 8.62
N GLU A 165 5.90 -15.41 7.32
CA GLU A 165 6.70 -14.56 6.44
C GLU A 165 5.90 -13.31 6.04
N SER A 166 6.59 -12.17 5.83
CA SER A 166 6.01 -10.93 5.30
C SER A 166 6.48 -10.68 3.87
N LEU A 167 5.60 -10.19 2.99
CA LEU A 167 5.92 -9.83 1.61
C LEU A 167 6.83 -8.60 1.56
N ARG A 168 7.64 -8.50 0.51
CA ARG A 168 8.32 -7.24 0.19
C ARG A 168 7.35 -6.26 -0.43
N GLU A 169 7.22 -5.11 0.20
CA GLU A 169 6.27 -4.08 -0.20
C GLU A 169 6.94 -2.91 -0.92
N PHE A 170 6.16 -2.20 -1.74
CA PHE A 170 6.55 -0.91 -2.29
C PHE A 170 5.37 0.06 -2.24
N ARG A 171 5.70 1.35 -2.33
CA ARG A 171 4.69 2.41 -2.21
C ARG A 171 3.75 2.43 -3.41
N ILE A 172 2.47 2.59 -3.10
CA ILE A 172 1.44 3.03 -4.03
C ILE A 172 0.95 4.40 -3.56
N THR A 173 0.82 5.34 -4.49
CA THR A 173 0.31 6.68 -4.21
C THR A 173 -1.18 6.73 -4.53
N TRP A 174 -2.03 6.88 -3.51
CA TRP A 174 -3.43 7.24 -3.72
C TRP A 174 -3.57 8.74 -3.95
N THR A 175 -3.95 9.12 -5.18
CA THR A 175 -4.24 10.51 -5.57
C THR A 175 -5.41 10.59 -6.57
N THR A 176 -5.61 11.73 -7.23
CA THR A 176 -6.55 11.90 -8.35
C THR A 176 -5.83 11.86 -9.69
N TRP A 177 -6.54 11.53 -10.76
CA TRP A 177 -5.97 11.44 -12.11
C TRP A 177 -5.28 12.74 -12.55
N ASP A 178 -5.90 13.89 -12.34
CA ASP A 178 -5.35 15.21 -12.70
C ASP A 178 -4.01 15.49 -12.04
N ARG A 179 -3.91 15.19 -10.75
CA ARG A 179 -2.68 15.37 -9.96
C ARG A 179 -1.60 14.40 -10.42
N TRP A 180 -1.94 13.13 -10.52
CA TRP A 180 -1.01 12.11 -10.98
C TRP A 180 -0.43 12.42 -12.36
N SER A 181 -1.30 12.71 -13.34
CA SER A 181 -0.89 13.00 -14.71
C SER A 181 -0.16 14.34 -14.85
N SER A 182 -0.43 15.31 -13.98
CA SER A 182 0.34 16.56 -13.92
C SER A 182 1.76 16.34 -13.39
N THR A 183 1.92 15.52 -12.34
CA THR A 183 3.23 15.18 -11.76
C THR A 183 4.04 14.22 -12.64
N TYR A 184 3.36 13.27 -13.29
CA TYR A 184 3.97 12.24 -14.14
C TYR A 184 3.35 12.26 -15.55
N PRO A 185 3.73 13.23 -16.41
CA PRO A 185 3.12 13.41 -17.73
C PRO A 185 3.38 12.24 -18.70
N GLU A 186 4.46 11.47 -18.46
CA GLU A 186 4.80 10.27 -19.24
C GLU A 186 4.12 9.00 -18.70
N THR A 187 3.21 9.12 -17.72
CA THR A 187 2.51 7.97 -17.15
C THR A 187 1.66 7.27 -18.20
N THR A 188 1.62 5.93 -18.13
CA THR A 188 0.54 5.17 -18.77
C THR A 188 -0.54 4.84 -17.76
N VAL A 189 -1.73 4.48 -18.23
CA VAL A 189 -2.90 4.19 -17.39
C VAL A 189 -3.55 2.88 -17.82
N LEU A 190 -3.94 2.07 -16.82
CA LEU A 190 -4.61 0.79 -17.02
C LEU A 190 -5.92 1.00 -17.78
N THR A 191 -6.10 0.23 -18.84
CA THR A 191 -7.29 0.29 -19.69
C THR A 191 -8.37 -0.70 -19.25
N GLU A 192 -9.55 -0.58 -19.85
CA GLU A 192 -10.66 -1.53 -19.65
C GLU A 192 -10.48 -2.85 -20.43
N ASP A 193 -9.41 -2.98 -21.23
CA ASP A 193 -9.05 -4.23 -21.90
C ASP A 193 -8.36 -5.19 -20.92
N THR A 194 -9.18 -5.80 -20.08
CA THR A 194 -8.76 -6.69 -19.00
C THR A 194 -9.00 -8.17 -19.31
N SER A 195 -9.46 -8.49 -20.53
CA SER A 195 -10.05 -9.78 -20.92
C SER A 195 -11.37 -10.17 -20.23
N PHE A 196 -11.91 -9.32 -19.34
CA PHE A 196 -13.19 -9.56 -18.65
C PHE A 196 -14.30 -8.63 -19.15
N SER A 197 -15.47 -9.20 -19.44
CA SER A 197 -16.67 -8.41 -19.74
C SER A 197 -17.30 -7.86 -18.45
N ARG A 198 -16.91 -6.65 -18.04
CA ARG A 198 -17.52 -5.92 -16.92
C ARG A 198 -18.08 -4.57 -17.34
N ARG A 199 -19.06 -4.07 -16.58
CA ARG A 199 -19.52 -2.69 -16.68
C ARG A 199 -18.70 -1.84 -15.71
N TYR A 200 -17.50 -1.49 -16.13
CA TYR A 200 -16.68 -0.54 -15.40
C TYR A 200 -17.41 0.81 -15.25
N GLY A 201 -17.16 1.51 -14.14
CA GLY A 201 -17.85 2.77 -13.80
C GLY A 201 -19.13 2.63 -12.96
N THR A 202 -19.52 1.41 -12.55
CA THR A 202 -20.54 1.20 -11.53
C THR A 202 -19.91 0.53 -10.31
N ASP A 203 -19.43 1.34 -9.39
CA ASP A 203 -18.82 0.88 -8.14
C ASP A 203 -19.89 0.19 -7.24
N PRO A 204 -19.67 -1.08 -6.83
CA PRO A 204 -20.63 -1.85 -6.06
C PRO A 204 -20.78 -1.39 -4.59
N TYR A 205 -19.87 -0.55 -4.10
CA TYR A 205 -19.83 -0.08 -2.71
C TYR A 205 -20.24 1.38 -2.59
N GLY A 206 -20.17 2.19 -3.64
CA GLY A 206 -20.62 3.57 -3.59
C GLY A 206 -20.08 4.43 -4.71
N GLN A 207 -19.57 5.61 -4.37
CA GLN A 207 -18.87 6.53 -5.28
C GLN A 207 -17.80 7.24 -4.46
N TYR A 208 -16.60 7.45 -5.02
CA TYR A 208 -15.55 8.23 -4.37
C TYR A 208 -15.66 9.72 -4.64
N ASN A 209 -16.23 10.10 -5.78
CA ASN A 209 -16.28 11.47 -6.25
C ASN A 209 -17.72 11.90 -6.66
N ALA A 210 -18.49 12.54 -5.79
CA ALA A 210 -18.29 12.76 -4.36
C ALA A 210 -18.53 11.48 -3.54
N LYS A 211 -17.91 11.38 -2.35
CA LYS A 211 -18.05 10.22 -1.45
C LYS A 211 -19.51 9.93 -1.11
N ARG A 212 -20.01 8.74 -1.48
CA ARG A 212 -21.37 8.25 -1.22
C ARG A 212 -21.38 6.76 -0.91
N GLY A 213 -22.48 6.28 -0.35
CA GLY A 213 -22.69 4.86 -0.07
C GLY A 213 -21.84 4.36 1.08
N TYR A 214 -21.16 3.23 0.89
CA TYR A 214 -20.30 2.61 1.89
C TYR A 214 -19.20 3.55 2.37
N TYR A 215 -18.62 4.34 1.46
CA TYR A 215 -17.48 5.21 1.73
C TYR A 215 -17.79 6.41 2.62
N SER A 216 -19.06 6.79 2.76
CA SER A 216 -19.52 7.88 3.65
C SER A 216 -20.29 7.37 4.87
N SER A 217 -20.39 6.04 5.04
CA SER A 217 -21.19 5.40 6.09
C SER A 217 -20.33 5.06 7.31
N THR A 218 -20.91 5.12 8.51
CA THR A 218 -20.28 4.60 9.73
C THR A 218 -20.33 3.06 9.82
N ARG A 219 -21.20 2.42 9.04
CA ARG A 219 -21.38 0.96 9.03
C ARG A 219 -20.27 0.27 8.25
N THR A 220 -19.75 -0.82 8.80
CA THR A 220 -18.90 -1.80 8.11
C THR A 220 -19.77 -2.96 7.61
N LEU A 221 -19.35 -3.65 6.53
CA LEU A 221 -20.06 -4.84 6.04
C LEU A 221 -19.74 -6.08 6.87
N PHE A 222 -18.58 -6.10 7.51
CA PHE A 222 -18.13 -7.13 8.43
C PHE A 222 -17.72 -6.48 9.75
N GLU A 223 -17.85 -7.21 10.84
CA GLU A 223 -17.45 -6.73 12.15
C GLU A 223 -15.92 -6.53 12.18
N PRO A 224 -15.41 -5.35 12.62
CA PRO A 224 -13.99 -5.15 12.78
C PRO A 224 -13.45 -6.03 13.92
N LEU A 225 -12.17 -6.37 13.86
CA LEU A 225 -11.49 -7.12 14.93
C LEU A 225 -11.55 -6.39 16.28
N GLN A 226 -11.41 -5.07 16.24
CA GLN A 226 -11.54 -4.16 17.37
C GLN A 226 -12.31 -2.92 16.91
N GLY A 227 -13.32 -2.52 17.69
CA GLY A 227 -13.97 -1.22 17.51
C GLY A 227 -13.13 -0.09 18.11
N ASP A 228 -13.11 1.06 17.45
CA ASP A 228 -12.36 2.23 17.90
C ASP A 228 -13.18 3.51 17.66
N SER A 229 -13.16 4.43 18.62
CA SER A 229 -13.95 5.67 18.60
C SER A 229 -13.11 6.95 18.51
N ARG A 230 -11.79 6.85 18.29
CA ARG A 230 -10.89 8.01 18.15
C ARG A 230 -11.20 8.83 16.89
N ALA A 231 -11.64 8.17 15.82
CA ALA A 231 -12.02 8.82 14.57
C ALA A 231 -13.27 8.19 13.93
N HIS A 232 -13.82 8.87 12.92
CA HIS A 232 -14.88 8.28 12.10
C HIS A 232 -14.35 7.01 11.42
N PRO A 233 -15.10 5.88 11.38
CA PRO A 233 -14.64 4.61 10.81
C PRO A 233 -14.03 4.71 9.41
N LYS A 234 -14.53 5.63 8.57
CA LYS A 234 -14.08 5.86 7.18
C LYS A 234 -13.13 7.05 7.02
N THR A 235 -12.68 7.67 8.11
CA THR A 235 -11.54 8.60 8.07
C THR A 235 -10.36 7.89 7.43
N VAL A 236 -9.71 8.54 6.47
CA VAL A 236 -8.51 7.99 5.83
C VAL A 236 -7.30 8.42 6.64
N VAL A 237 -6.49 7.46 7.04
CA VAL A 237 -5.20 7.68 7.70
C VAL A 237 -4.06 7.30 6.77
N ILE A 238 -2.92 7.96 6.92
CA ILE A 238 -1.63 7.49 6.41
C ILE A 238 -0.98 6.69 7.53
N GLY A 239 -0.92 5.38 7.37
CA GLY A 239 -0.37 4.49 8.38
C GLY A 239 0.99 3.95 7.98
N THR A 240 1.89 3.80 8.96
CA THR A 240 3.13 3.04 8.81
C THR A 240 3.23 1.94 9.87
N ARG A 241 3.89 0.83 9.51
CA ARG A 241 4.19 -0.28 10.38
C ARG A 241 5.61 -0.76 10.14
N THR A 242 6.29 -1.15 11.21
CA THR A 242 7.66 -1.71 11.20
C THR A 242 7.63 -3.09 11.85
N GLU A 243 8.79 -3.68 12.15
CA GLU A 243 8.89 -4.91 12.94
C GLU A 243 8.50 -4.71 14.42
N THR A 244 8.49 -3.47 14.91
CA THR A 244 8.34 -3.15 16.35
C THR A 244 7.02 -2.50 16.72
N GLY A 245 6.23 -2.05 15.74
CA GLY A 245 4.93 -1.45 16.01
C GLY A 245 4.36 -0.72 14.79
N ALA A 246 3.33 0.09 15.04
CA ALA A 246 2.61 0.83 14.02
C ALA A 246 2.11 2.18 14.54
N VAL A 247 1.93 3.15 13.63
CA VAL A 247 1.35 4.47 13.92
C VAL A 247 0.54 4.95 12.72
N ALA A 248 -0.56 5.66 12.97
CA ALA A 248 -1.39 6.27 11.94
C ALA A 248 -1.55 7.77 12.15
N PHE A 249 -1.52 8.51 11.04
CA PHE A 249 -1.72 9.95 10.97
C PHE A 249 -3.03 10.24 10.21
N ASP A 250 -3.91 11.07 10.76
CA ASP A 250 -5.09 11.54 10.02
C ASP A 250 -4.64 12.25 8.74
N LYS A 251 -5.09 11.76 7.58
CA LYS A 251 -4.66 12.30 6.28
C LYS A 251 -5.13 13.75 6.09
N GLY A 252 -6.34 14.07 6.56
CA GLY A 252 -6.89 15.42 6.47
C GLY A 252 -6.10 16.40 7.32
N THR A 253 -5.80 16.04 8.57
CA THR A 253 -4.94 16.83 9.44
C THR A 253 -3.56 16.98 8.81
N LEU A 254 -2.93 15.89 8.35
CA LEU A 254 -1.61 15.93 7.73
C LEU A 254 -1.56 16.89 6.55
N LEU A 255 -2.54 16.83 5.64
CA LEU A 255 -2.60 17.74 4.49
C LEU A 255 -2.82 19.20 4.91
N SER A 256 -3.50 19.45 6.04
CA SER A 256 -3.76 20.81 6.55
C SER A 256 -2.59 21.42 7.33
N GLN A 257 -1.94 20.63 8.19
CA GLN A 257 -0.85 21.07 9.07
C GLN A 257 0.53 20.83 8.45
N ARG A 258 0.58 20.02 7.40
CA ARG A 258 1.75 19.65 6.59
C ARG A 258 2.82 18.82 7.30
N VAL A 259 2.92 18.88 8.63
CA VAL A 259 3.82 18.07 9.45
C VAL A 259 3.04 17.53 10.66
N LEU A 260 3.13 16.23 10.91
CA LEU A 260 2.65 15.61 12.15
C LEU A 260 3.75 14.73 12.75
N THR A 261 3.77 14.60 14.07
CA THR A 261 4.75 13.76 14.77
C THR A 261 4.04 12.72 15.61
N GLY A 262 4.48 11.47 15.50
CA GLY A 262 3.97 10.33 16.27
C GLY A 262 5.11 9.45 16.75
N ASN A 263 4.82 8.39 17.49
CA ASN A 263 5.83 7.45 17.96
C ASN A 263 5.43 6.01 17.63
N ILE A 264 6.43 5.17 17.36
CA ILE A 264 6.31 3.71 17.46
C ILE A 264 7.20 3.29 18.63
N GLY A 265 6.58 2.82 19.72
CA GLY A 265 7.28 2.67 21.00
C GLY A 265 7.88 4.01 21.44
N ASP A 266 9.18 4.01 21.74
CA ASP A 266 9.93 5.22 22.10
C ASP A 266 10.58 5.94 20.91
N THR A 267 10.44 5.42 19.68
CA THR A 267 11.05 6.01 18.49
C THR A 267 10.11 7.04 17.86
N PRO A 268 10.52 8.32 17.74
CA PRO A 268 9.73 9.33 17.04
C PRO A 268 9.71 9.11 15.53
N TYR A 269 8.57 9.43 14.94
CA TYR A 269 8.32 9.46 13.50
C TYR A 269 7.70 10.79 13.12
N VAL A 270 8.05 11.26 11.93
CA VAL A 270 7.48 12.47 11.34
C VAL A 270 6.78 12.12 10.04
N ALA A 271 5.51 12.53 9.94
CA ALA A 271 4.75 12.49 8.71
C ALA A 271 4.75 13.87 8.06
N VAL A 272 5.01 13.92 6.76
CA VAL A 272 4.97 15.14 5.94
C VAL A 272 4.02 14.97 4.77
N ALA A 273 3.27 16.03 4.46
CA ALA A 273 2.33 16.06 3.34
C ALA A 273 3.04 16.24 1.99
N ASP A 274 2.53 15.55 0.98
CA ASP A 274 2.77 15.87 -0.42
C ASP A 274 1.51 16.56 -0.93
N THR A 275 1.58 17.88 -1.12
CA THR A 275 0.41 18.70 -1.49
C THR A 275 0.04 18.55 -2.97
N ASP A 276 1.02 18.22 -3.82
CA ASP A 276 0.79 18.07 -5.25
C ASP A 276 0.04 16.77 -5.54
N LEU A 277 0.43 15.69 -4.85
CA LEU A 277 -0.21 14.38 -4.95
C LEU A 277 -1.31 14.14 -3.90
N GLU A 278 -1.56 15.07 -2.98
CA GLU A 278 -2.47 14.89 -1.83
C GLU A 278 -2.25 13.56 -1.08
N THR A 279 -0.99 13.30 -0.71
CA THR A 279 -0.60 12.11 0.06
C THR A 279 0.35 12.50 1.21
N GLY A 280 0.96 11.51 1.87
CA GLY A 280 1.95 11.75 2.92
C GLY A 280 3.07 10.72 2.91
N TYR A 281 4.25 11.16 3.34
CA TYR A 281 5.41 10.32 3.59
C TYR A 281 5.70 10.28 5.09
N VAL A 282 6.24 9.17 5.57
CA VAL A 282 6.57 8.98 6.98
C VAL A 282 8.03 8.60 7.11
N TYR A 283 8.73 9.24 8.03
CA TYR A 283 10.15 9.04 8.27
C TYR A 283 10.41 8.72 9.74
N ALA A 284 11.30 7.77 9.99
CA ALA A 284 11.86 7.58 11.33
C ALA A 284 12.72 8.80 11.68
N ASN A 285 12.55 9.30 12.91
CA ASN A 285 13.24 10.49 13.39
C ASN A 285 13.78 10.24 14.82
N PRO A 286 14.69 9.25 15.00
CA PRO A 286 15.17 8.81 16.31
C PRO A 286 15.88 9.93 17.09
N GLU A 287 16.56 10.84 16.38
CA GLU A 287 17.25 11.98 16.98
C GLU A 287 16.32 13.17 17.29
N SER A 288 15.01 13.02 17.04
CA SER A 288 14.00 14.07 17.25
C SER A 288 14.33 15.39 16.55
N ALA A 289 14.89 15.30 15.35
CA ALA A 289 15.24 16.48 14.55
C ALA A 289 13.97 17.27 14.20
N THR A 290 14.07 18.60 14.20
CA THR A 290 12.92 19.47 13.90
C THR A 290 12.69 19.54 12.39
N VAL A 291 11.50 19.12 11.95
CA VAL A 291 11.02 19.27 10.57
C VAL A 291 9.93 20.34 10.56
N GLU A 292 10.09 21.36 9.74
CA GLU A 292 9.11 22.45 9.60
C GLU A 292 8.69 22.59 8.14
N ALA A 293 7.40 22.81 7.90
CA ALA A 293 6.89 23.12 6.57
C ALA A 293 7.44 24.47 6.09
N ALA A 294 7.88 24.52 4.84
CA ALA A 294 8.29 25.72 4.12
C ALA A 294 7.46 25.89 2.84
N ASP A 295 7.56 27.05 2.18
CA ASP A 295 6.78 27.36 0.97
C ASP A 295 6.94 26.25 -0.09
N ASP A 296 8.19 25.84 -0.36
CA ASP A 296 8.55 24.85 -1.38
C ASP A 296 9.08 23.53 -0.77
N GLY A 297 8.41 23.01 0.26
CA GLY A 297 8.74 21.70 0.85
C GLY A 297 8.90 21.75 2.38
N TYR A 298 10.00 21.17 2.87
CA TYR A 298 10.25 20.95 4.29
C TYR A 298 11.68 21.29 4.67
N THR A 299 11.85 22.01 5.77
CA THR A 299 13.17 22.35 6.31
C THR A 299 13.57 21.36 7.39
N LEU A 300 14.81 20.88 7.29
CA LEU A 300 15.50 20.06 8.30
C LEU A 300 16.92 20.60 8.43
N GLU A 301 17.32 20.96 9.64
CA GLU A 301 18.64 21.56 9.92
C GLU A 301 19.00 22.76 9.02
N GLY A 302 17.98 23.54 8.62
CA GLY A 302 18.14 24.73 7.77
C GLY A 302 18.27 24.45 6.26
N THR A 303 18.15 23.20 5.82
CA THR A 303 18.10 22.83 4.40
C THR A 303 16.68 22.44 3.99
N THR A 304 16.21 22.90 2.83
CA THR A 304 14.90 22.56 2.29
C THR A 304 14.96 21.30 1.42
N HIS A 305 13.99 20.41 1.60
CA HIS A 305 13.83 19.15 0.89
C HIS A 305 12.38 18.97 0.43
N ASP A 306 12.16 18.18 -0.60
CA ASP A 306 10.82 17.75 -1.00
C ASP A 306 10.26 16.74 0.01
N ALA A 307 8.93 16.58 0.02
CA ALA A 307 8.23 15.71 0.95
C ALA A 307 8.73 14.25 0.89
N ASP A 308 9.17 13.80 -0.29
CA ASP A 308 9.57 12.42 -0.58
C ASP A 308 11.09 12.16 -0.46
N SER A 309 11.87 13.21 -0.16
CA SER A 309 13.34 13.21 -0.17
C SER A 309 13.98 13.83 1.07
N LEU A 310 13.25 13.91 2.18
CA LEU A 310 13.85 14.26 3.48
C LEU A 310 15.02 13.30 3.78
N PRO A 311 16.16 13.80 4.31
CA PRO A 311 17.34 12.99 4.58
C PRO A 311 17.19 12.25 5.92
N LEU A 312 16.08 11.54 6.07
CA LEU A 312 15.72 10.66 7.18
C LEU A 312 15.37 9.28 6.62
N ASP A 313 15.37 8.26 7.47
CA ASP A 313 15.02 6.90 7.05
C ASP A 313 13.52 6.82 6.75
N ARG A 314 13.19 6.71 5.47
CA ARG A 314 11.81 6.64 5.01
C ARG A 314 11.18 5.30 5.37
N SER A 315 10.02 5.38 6.02
CA SER A 315 9.19 4.23 6.35
C SER A 315 8.07 4.10 5.31
N LEU A 316 7.76 2.86 4.91
CA LEU A 316 6.65 2.63 3.99
C LEU A 316 5.33 3.02 4.67
N ALA A 317 4.58 3.91 4.03
CA ALA A 317 3.27 4.33 4.49
C ALA A 317 2.23 4.23 3.37
N PHE A 318 0.99 3.94 3.76
CA PHE A 318 -0.13 3.75 2.85
C PHE A 318 -1.45 4.22 3.48
N ASP A 319 -2.41 4.54 2.62
CA ASP A 319 -3.75 4.96 3.00
C ASP A 319 -4.57 3.78 3.52
N ALA A 320 -5.31 3.99 4.61
CA ALA A 320 -6.29 3.04 5.13
C ALA A 320 -7.49 3.76 5.75
N MET A 321 -8.67 3.16 5.70
CA MET A 321 -9.79 3.62 6.55
C MET A 321 -9.53 3.26 8.01
N TRP A 322 -9.83 4.19 8.92
CA TRP A 322 -9.51 4.09 10.35
C TRP A 322 -9.98 2.79 10.99
N PHE A 323 -11.22 2.35 10.71
CA PHE A 323 -11.75 1.12 11.31
C PHE A 323 -10.91 -0.12 10.99
N ALA A 324 -10.30 -0.15 9.79
CA ALA A 324 -9.48 -1.27 9.35
C ALA A 324 -8.09 -1.17 9.99
N TRP A 325 -7.51 0.04 10.03
CA TRP A 325 -6.23 0.27 10.70
C TRP A 325 -6.32 -0.06 12.18
N ALA A 326 -7.24 0.55 12.92
CA ALA A 326 -7.44 0.33 14.34
C ALA A 326 -7.88 -1.11 14.66
N GLY A 327 -8.55 -1.79 13.73
CA GLY A 327 -8.89 -3.19 13.88
C GLY A 327 -7.67 -4.12 13.81
N PHE A 328 -6.64 -3.80 13.01
CA PHE A 328 -5.40 -4.60 12.96
C PHE A 328 -4.33 -4.14 13.94
N TYR A 329 -4.30 -2.84 14.26
CA TYR A 329 -3.32 -2.20 15.12
C TYR A 329 -3.99 -1.41 16.26
N PRO A 330 -4.79 -2.06 17.13
CA PRO A 330 -5.47 -1.38 18.23
C PRO A 330 -4.52 -0.63 19.18
N GLU A 331 -3.27 -1.09 19.33
CA GLU A 331 -2.27 -0.46 20.19
C GLU A 331 -1.55 0.72 19.52
N SER A 332 -1.72 0.91 18.21
CA SER A 332 -1.09 2.00 17.49
C SER A 332 -1.58 3.38 17.93
N ALA A 333 -0.67 4.34 17.91
CA ALA A 333 -1.01 5.74 18.09
C ALA A 333 -1.84 6.26 16.90
N TYR A 334 -2.80 7.13 17.21
CA TYR A 334 -3.57 7.91 16.25
C TYR A 334 -3.19 9.37 16.45
N VAL A 335 -2.65 10.00 15.41
CA VAL A 335 -2.18 11.39 15.42
C VAL A 335 -3.09 12.23 14.54
N ASP A 336 -3.74 13.24 15.12
CA ASP A 336 -4.77 14.07 14.48
C ASP A 336 -4.62 15.58 14.70
#